data_AF-A0A8T6TNV2-F1
#
_entry.id   AF-A0A8T6TNV2-F1
#
_cell.length_a   1.000
_cell.length_b   1.000
_cell.length_c   1.000
_cell.angle_alpha   90.00
_cell.angle_beta   90.00
_cell.angle_gamma   90.00
#
_symmetry.space_group_name_H-M   'P 1'
#
loop_
_entity.id
_entity.type
_entity.pdbx_description
1 polymer ?
#
loop_
_entity_poly.entity_id
_entity_poly.type
_entity_poly.pdbx_seq_one_letter_code
_entity_poly.pdbx_strand_id
1 'polypeptide(L)'
;LIISYGTPTRAAEAAVEELRRGGLGVGLLDLKTLWPFPTRLIRTLAAQVECILVPELNMGQVVLLVRMAAEGKAKVRHLGRVDGNLIFPHEICDAVREEVQGG
;
A
#
# COMPACT_ATOMS: atom_id res chain seq x y z
N LEU A 1 -3.77 0.74 -5.39
CA LEU A 1 -3.86 -0.38 -4.42
C LEU A 1 -3.03 -0.06 -3.20
N ILE A 2 -3.50 -0.36 -1.99
CA ILE A 2 -2.70 -0.29 -0.77
C ILE A 2 -2.40 -1.71 -0.33
N ILE A 3 -1.15 -2.03 -0.03
CA ILE A 3 -0.75 -3.32 0.54
C ILE A 3 -0.18 -3.04 1.93
N SER A 4 -0.81 -3.56 2.96
CA SER A 4 -0.38 -3.36 4.34
C SER A 4 -0.34 -4.68 5.11
N TYR A 5 0.31 -4.67 6.27
CA TYR A 5 0.40 -5.80 7.17
C TYR A 5 0.62 -5.30 8.60
N GLY A 6 0.11 -6.03 9.60
CA GLY A 6 0.30 -5.66 11.00
C GLY A 6 -0.35 -4.32 11.37
N THR A 7 0.34 -3.50 12.18
CA THR A 7 -0.21 -2.29 12.81
C THR A 7 -0.76 -1.24 11.83
N PRO A 8 -0.10 -0.90 10.70
CA PRO A 8 -0.62 0.11 9.76
C PRO A 8 -1.93 -0.28 9.05
N THR A 9 -2.31 -1.56 9.10
CA THR A 9 -3.52 -2.07 8.40
C THR A 9 -4.78 -1.32 8.81
N ARG A 10 -4.96 -1.06 10.12
CA ARG A 10 -6.12 -0.32 10.64
C ARG A 10 -6.20 1.10 10.08
N ALA A 11 -5.05 1.76 9.95
CA ALA A 11 -4.99 3.09 9.36
C ALA A 11 -5.29 3.04 7.85
N ALA A 12 -4.78 2.01 7.16
CA ALA A 12 -5.03 1.78 5.74
C ALA A 12 -6.52 1.50 5.43
N GLU A 13 -7.21 0.72 6.28
CA GLU A 13 -8.65 0.49 6.18
C GLU A 13 -9.44 1.80 6.23
N ALA A 14 -9.18 2.63 7.25
CA ALA A 14 -9.84 3.93 7.41
C ALA A 14 -9.54 4.87 6.23
N ALA A 15 -8.30 4.90 5.75
CA ALA A 15 -7.90 5.69 4.60
C ALA A 15 -8.63 5.25 3.31
N VAL A 16 -8.74 3.93 3.08
CA VAL A 16 -9.46 3.40 1.91
C VAL A 16 -10.93 3.78 1.94
N GLU A 17 -11.57 3.72 3.11
CA GLU A 17 -12.97 4.15 3.26
C GLU A 17 -13.14 5.65 2.96
N GLU A 18 -12.25 6.49 3.45
CA GLU A 18 -12.26 7.93 3.15
C GLU A 18 -12.03 8.22 1.66
N LEU A 19 -11.02 7.59 1.05
CA LEU A 19 -10.68 7.78 -0.36
C LEU A 19 -11.83 7.32 -1.27
N ARG A 20 -12.49 6.21 -0.94
CA ARG A 20 -13.68 5.73 -1.67
C ARG A 20 -14.86 6.68 -1.53
N ARG A 21 -15.10 7.25 -0.33
CA ARG A 21 -16.12 8.30 -0.15
C ARG A 21 -15.82 9.53 -0.99
N GLY A 22 -14.55 9.83 -1.23
CA GLY A 22 -14.08 10.87 -2.16
C GLY A 22 -14.14 10.48 -3.65
N GLY A 23 -14.66 9.31 -4.01
CA GLY A 23 -14.80 8.85 -5.40
C GLY A 23 -13.57 8.17 -5.99
N LEU A 24 -12.51 7.94 -5.21
CA LEU A 24 -11.30 7.28 -5.70
C LEU A 24 -11.42 5.75 -5.63
N GLY A 25 -11.06 5.09 -6.73
CA GLY A 25 -11.05 3.63 -6.88
C GLY A 25 -9.89 2.94 -6.15
N VAL A 26 -9.84 3.03 -4.83
CA VAL A 26 -8.75 2.47 -4.02
C VAL A 26 -9.14 1.11 -3.43
N GLY A 27 -8.25 0.12 -3.53
CA GLY A 27 -8.37 -1.19 -2.89
C GLY A 27 -7.33 -1.39 -1.80
N LEU A 28 -7.59 -2.33 -0.88
CA LEU A 28 -6.67 -2.76 0.17
C LEU A 28 -6.40 -4.27 0.06
N LEU A 29 -5.13 -4.65 0.11
CA LEU A 29 -4.68 -6.02 0.37
C LEU A 29 -3.99 -6.04 1.73
N ASP A 30 -4.62 -6.73 2.68
CA ASP A 30 -4.10 -6.94 4.04
C ASP A 30 -3.37 -8.29 4.11
N LEU A 31 -2.06 -8.25 4.29
CA LEU A 31 -1.22 -9.44 4.38
C LEU A 31 -1.27 -10.00 5.81
N LYS A 32 -2.17 -10.96 6.03
CA LYS A 32 -2.22 -11.75 7.27
C LYS A 32 -1.07 -12.75 7.41
N THR A 33 -0.51 -13.17 6.28
CA THR A 33 0.59 -14.13 6.22
C THR A 33 1.69 -13.56 5.34
N LEU A 34 2.84 -13.25 5.94
CA LEU A 34 4.01 -12.76 5.21
C LEU A 34 4.79 -13.89 4.53
N TRP A 35 4.78 -15.08 5.13
CA TRP A 35 5.44 -16.26 4.57
C TRP A 35 4.56 -17.50 4.65
N PRO A 36 4.36 -18.25 3.54
CA PRO A 36 4.90 -18.00 2.20
C PRO A 36 4.35 -16.70 1.57
N PHE A 37 5.22 -15.92 0.92
CA PHE A 37 4.85 -14.60 0.40
C PHE A 37 3.92 -14.72 -0.84
N PRO A 38 2.82 -13.95 -0.93
CA PRO A 38 1.78 -14.14 -1.96
C PRO A 38 2.15 -13.47 -3.30
N THR A 39 3.32 -13.79 -3.86
CA THR A 39 3.87 -13.20 -5.10
C THR A 39 2.88 -13.27 -6.27
N ARG A 40 2.21 -14.41 -6.47
CA ARG A 40 1.28 -14.60 -7.59
C ARG A 40 0.09 -13.65 -7.51
N LEU A 41 -0.48 -13.47 -6.32
CA LEU A 41 -1.61 -12.58 -6.11
C LEU A 41 -1.21 -11.12 -6.33
N ILE A 42 -0.09 -10.69 -5.76
CA ILE A 42 0.42 -9.32 -5.92
C ILE A 42 0.67 -9.02 -7.39
N ARG A 43 1.26 -9.95 -8.15
CA ARG A 43 1.48 -9.79 -9.59
C ARG A 43 0.19 -9.61 -10.37
N THR A 44 -0.85 -10.40 -10.06
CA THR A 44 -2.16 -10.28 -10.71
C THR A 44 -2.79 -8.92 -10.42
N LEU A 45 -2.77 -8.48 -9.17
CA LEU A 45 -3.34 -7.18 -8.78
C LEU A 45 -2.53 -6.01 -9.35
N ALA A 46 -1.20 -6.13 -9.42
CA ALA A 46 -0.34 -5.13 -10.02
C ALA A 46 -0.64 -4.88 -11.51
N ALA A 47 -1.16 -5.87 -12.24
CA ALA A 47 -1.57 -5.69 -13.63
C ALA A 47 -2.88 -4.88 -13.78
N GLN A 48 -3.61 -4.63 -12.68
CA GLN A 48 -4.93 -4.00 -12.68
C GLN A 48 -4.92 -2.58 -12.09
N VAL A 49 -3.77 -2.12 -11.59
CA VAL A 49 -3.66 -0.85 -10.88
C VAL A 49 -2.43 -0.08 -11.33
N GLU A 50 -2.52 1.25 -11.34
CA GLU A 50 -1.42 2.11 -11.74
C GLU A 50 -0.34 2.20 -10.65
N CYS A 51 -0.78 2.27 -9.38
CA CYS A 51 0.09 2.45 -8.23
C CYS A 51 -0.25 1.49 -7.07
N ILE A 52 0.80 1.04 -6.39
CA ILE A 52 0.79 0.26 -5.16
C ILE A 52 1.50 1.06 -4.07
N LEU A 53 0.76 1.43 -3.02
CA LEU A 53 1.30 2.08 -1.82
C LEU A 53 1.51 1.04 -0.72
N VAL A 54 2.69 1.04 -0.09
CA VAL A 54 3.04 0.12 1.01
C VAL A 54 3.34 0.93 2.28
N PRO A 55 2.35 1.14 3.16
CA PRO A 55 2.56 1.69 4.50
C PRO A 55 3.18 0.64 5.43
N GLU A 56 4.38 0.89 5.95
CA GLU A 56 5.07 0.00 6.88
C GLU A 56 5.89 0.73 7.96
N LEU A 57 5.95 0.17 9.17
CA LEU A 57 6.71 0.72 10.31
C LEU A 57 8.15 0.20 10.32
N ASN A 58 8.81 0.19 9.17
CA ASN A 58 10.19 -0.23 9.01
C ASN A 58 10.83 0.46 7.78
N MET A 59 12.07 0.07 7.44
CA MET A 59 12.86 0.68 6.35
C MET A 59 12.64 0.09 4.93
N GLY A 60 11.57 -0.66 4.69
CA GLY A 60 11.25 -1.16 3.36
C GLY A 60 11.29 -2.68 3.18
N GLN A 61 11.05 -3.48 4.23
CA GLN A 61 11.17 -4.94 4.13
C GLN A 61 10.12 -5.52 3.18
N VAL A 62 8.86 -5.12 3.32
CA VAL A 62 7.76 -5.68 2.50
C VAL A 62 7.67 -4.96 1.17
N VAL A 63 7.93 -3.65 1.09
CA VAL A 63 7.87 -2.92 -0.19
C VAL A 63 8.85 -3.49 -1.23
N LEU A 64 10.00 -4.00 -0.81
CA LEU A 64 10.96 -4.64 -1.72
C LEU A 64 10.40 -5.94 -2.31
N LEU A 65 9.78 -6.78 -1.49
CA LEU A 65 9.12 -8.01 -1.94
C LEU A 65 7.95 -7.70 -2.88
N VAL A 66 7.15 -6.69 -2.54
CA VAL A 66 6.06 -6.19 -3.39
C VAL A 66 6.59 -5.70 -4.73
N ARG A 67 7.69 -4.93 -4.74
CA ARG A 67 8.31 -4.43 -5.97
C ARG A 67 8.81 -5.56 -6.86
N MET A 68 9.44 -6.58 -6.27
CA MET A 68 9.86 -7.77 -7.00
C MET A 68 8.66 -8.55 -7.56
N ALA A 69 7.59 -8.72 -6.77
CA ALA A 69 6.38 -9.42 -7.20
C ALA A 69 5.58 -8.67 -8.28
N ALA A 70 5.58 -7.34 -8.23
CA ALA A 70 4.90 -6.49 -9.21
C ALA A 70 5.57 -6.55 -10.59
N GLU A 71 6.88 -6.85 -10.66
CA GLU A 71 7.64 -6.96 -11.91
C GLU A 71 7.44 -5.74 -12.84
N GLY A 72 7.37 -4.54 -12.27
CA GLY A 72 7.18 -3.29 -13.02
C GLY A 72 5.78 -3.04 -13.59
N LYS A 73 4.79 -3.90 -13.32
CA LYS A 73 3.41 -3.73 -13.82
C LYS A 73 2.66 -2.56 -13.19
N ALA A 74 3.07 -2.14 -11.99
CA ALA A 74 2.56 -0.98 -11.29
C ALA A 74 3.71 -0.21 -10.64
N LYS A 75 3.55 1.10 -10.45
CA LYS A 75 4.46 1.92 -9.65
C LYS A 75 4.32 1.49 -8.18
N VAL A 76 5.43 1.16 -7.53
CA VAL A 76 5.43 0.76 -6.11
C VAL A 76 6.05 1.89 -5.28
N ARG A 77 5.27 2.45 -4.35
CA ARG A 77 5.66 3.52 -3.43
C ARG A 77 5.75 3.00 -2.00
N HIS A 78 6.83 3.36 -1.31
CA HIS A 78 7.04 3.09 0.10
C HIS A 78 6.51 4.25 0.94
N LEU A 79 5.68 3.96 1.94
CA LEU A 79 5.30 4.90 3.00
C LEU A 79 5.83 4.33 4.32
N GLY A 80 7.13 4.53 4.53
CA GLY A 80 7.86 3.99 5.67
C GLY A 80 7.91 4.94 6.85
N ARG A 81 7.89 4.40 8.07
CA ARG A 81 8.11 5.15 9.31
C ARG A 81 8.96 4.34 10.29
N VAL A 82 9.91 4.99 10.96
CA VAL A 82 10.90 4.32 11.86
C VAL A 82 11.14 5.07 13.19
N ASP A 83 10.42 6.15 13.43
CA ASP A 83 10.56 7.03 14.60
C ASP A 83 9.76 6.54 15.84
N GLY A 84 9.14 5.36 15.75
CA GLY A 84 8.28 4.79 16.78
C GLY A 84 6.84 5.31 16.77
N ASN A 85 6.52 6.29 15.91
CA ASN A 85 5.15 6.76 15.74
C ASN A 85 4.37 5.86 14.76
N LEU A 86 3.04 5.89 14.88
CA LEU A 86 2.15 5.20 13.96
C LEU A 86 2.03 5.99 12.64
N ILE A 87 1.66 5.28 11.58
CA ILE A 87 1.17 5.90 10.35
C ILE A 87 -0.33 6.18 10.54
N PHE A 88 -0.73 7.44 10.38
CA PHE A 88 -2.12 7.84 10.50
C PHE A 88 -2.87 7.72 9.17
N PRO A 89 -4.21 7.57 9.19
CA PRO A 89 -5.02 7.47 7.97
C PRO A 89 -4.84 8.64 7.00
N HIS A 90 -4.74 9.87 7.52
CA HIS A 90 -4.60 11.07 6.69
C HIS A 90 -3.29 11.04 5.88
N GLU A 91 -2.19 10.54 6.44
CA GLU A 91 -0.91 10.42 5.73
C GLU A 91 -1.01 9.44 4.55
N ILE A 92 -1.79 8.37 4.72
CA ILE A 92 -2.07 7.41 3.65
C ILE A 92 -2.95 8.05 2.59
N CYS A 93 -3.99 8.80 2.99
CA CYS A 93 -4.84 9.54 2.08
C CYS A 93 -4.05 10.54 1.23
N ASP A 94 -3.18 11.32 1.87
CA ASP A 94 -2.36 12.33 1.20
C ASP A 94 -1.37 11.68 0.24
N ALA A 95 -0.70 10.60 0.65
CA ALA A 95 0.18 9.84 -0.23
C ALA A 95 -0.55 9.28 -1.46
N VAL A 96 -1.81 8.84 -1.32
CA VAL A 96 -2.62 8.40 -2.47
C VAL A 96 -2.99 9.58 -3.37
N ARG A 97 -3.43 10.71 -2.80
CA ARG A 97 -3.82 11.90 -3.58
C ARG A 97 -2.65 12.47 -4.38
N GLU A 98 -1.46 12.52 -3.79
CA GLU A 98 -0.22 12.91 -4.48
C GLU A 98 0.05 12.03 -5.71
N GLU A 99 -0.17 10.72 -5.59
CA GLU A 99 0.05 9.78 -6.70
C GLU A 99 -1.00 9.94 -7.80
N VAL A 100 -2.24 10.31 -7.47
CA VAL A 100 -3.29 10.59 -8.46
C VAL A 100 -3.06 11.92 -9.19
N GLN A 101 -2.50 12.93 -8.50
CA GLN A 101 -2.25 14.25 -9.08
C GLN A 101 -0.95 14.32 -9.90
N GLY A 102 0.03 13.48 -9.59
CA GLY A 102 1.33 13.44 -10.27
C GLY A 102 1.41 12.41 -11.42
N GLY A 103 0.29 11.80 -11.80
CA GLY A 103 0.16 10.83 -12.90
C GLY A 103 -0.21 11.47 -14.23
#